data_AF-A0AAJ2LR07-F1
#
_entry.id   AF-A0AAJ2LR07-F1
#
_cell.length_a   1.000
_cell.length_b   1.000
_cell.length_c   1.000
_cell.angle_alpha   90.00
_cell.angle_beta   90.00
_cell.angle_gamma   90.00
#
_symmetry.space_group_name_H-M   'P 1'
#
loop_
_entity.id
_entity.type
_entity.pdbx_description
1 polymer ?
#
loop_
_entity_poly.entity_id
_entity_poly.type
_entity_poly.pdbx_seq_one_letter_code
_entity_poly.pdbx_strand_id
1 'polypeptide(L)'
;MATVTYVRTIKFVAEILKEDPELLQAIVSNDDNLSYGSIISVYTGDDESVTALTDDGMDELEQMLKDARRSPQEWDDFLDSFVD
;
A
#
# COMPACT_ATOMS: atom_id res chain seq x y z
N MET A 1 23.81 -5.24 8.84
CA MET A 1 24.55 -4.02 8.41
C MET A 1 23.49 -2.97 8.12
N ALA A 2 23.62 -1.73 8.60
CA ALA A 2 22.63 -0.71 8.24
C ALA A 2 22.72 -0.47 6.72
N THR A 3 21.62 -0.75 6.01
CA THR A 3 21.49 -0.43 4.59
C THR A 3 20.70 0.86 4.47
N VAL A 4 21.02 1.67 3.47
CA VAL A 4 20.12 2.75 3.06
C VAL A 4 18.82 2.08 2.58
N THR A 5 17.69 2.57 3.09
CA THR A 5 16.36 2.17 2.62
C THR A 5 15.67 3.38 2.03
N TYR A 6 14.89 3.16 0.99
CA TYR A 6 14.07 4.18 0.36
C TYR A 6 12.61 3.92 0.69
N VAL A 7 11.85 5.00 0.79
CA VAL A 7 10.39 4.94 0.95
C VAL A 7 9.74 5.77 -0.13
N ARG A 8 8.55 5.34 -0.58
CA ARG A 8 7.74 6.05 -1.58
C ARG A 8 6.38 6.36 -1.01
N THR A 9 5.96 7.61 -1.11
CA THR A 9 4.62 8.02 -0.64
C THR A 9 3.54 7.29 -1.42
N ILE A 10 2.39 7.00 -0.79
CA ILE A 10 1.28 6.27 -1.43
C ILE A 10 0.87 6.93 -2.75
N LYS A 11 0.85 8.27 -2.80
CA LYS A 11 0.61 9.01 -4.03
C LYS A 11 1.58 8.62 -5.15
N PHE A 12 2.88 8.52 -4.86
CA PHE A 12 3.87 8.12 -5.86
C PHE A 12 3.79 6.63 -6.19
N VAL A 13 3.45 5.77 -5.23
CA VAL A 13 3.19 4.34 -5.49
C VAL A 13 2.03 4.17 -6.47
N ALA A 14 0.93 4.90 -6.28
CA ALA A 14 -0.23 4.89 -7.18
C ALA A 14 0.16 5.28 -8.62
N GLU A 15 1.02 6.29 -8.78
CA GLU A 15 1.54 6.69 -10.10
C GLU A 15 2.37 5.59 -10.76
N ILE A 16 3.21 4.88 -9.99
CA ILE A 16 4.06 3.78 -10.48
C ILE A 16 3.21 2.57 -10.90
N LEU A 17 2.30 2.14 -10.03
CA LEU A 17 1.47 0.96 -10.24
C LEU A 17 0.27 1.23 -11.17
N LYS A 18 0.00 2.51 -11.49
CA LYS A 18 -1.18 2.97 -12.22
C LYS A 18 -2.48 2.57 -11.53
N GLU A 19 -2.48 2.75 -10.21
CA GLU A 19 -3.61 2.43 -9.33
C GLU A 19 -4.34 3.67 -8.88
N ASP A 20 -5.56 3.45 -8.39
CA ASP A 20 -6.31 4.47 -7.68
C ASP A 20 -5.65 4.74 -6.30
N PRO A 21 -5.24 5.98 -5.99
CA PRO A 21 -4.69 6.31 -4.68
C PRO A 21 -5.65 5.98 -3.53
N GLU A 22 -6.96 6.09 -3.72
CA GLU A 22 -7.94 5.80 -2.66
C GLU A 22 -7.96 4.30 -2.31
N LEU A 23 -7.90 3.43 -3.33
CA LEU A 23 -7.73 2.00 -3.13
C LEU A 23 -6.46 1.69 -2.34
N LEU A 24 -5.32 2.25 -2.76
CA LEU A 24 -4.06 1.99 -2.07
C LEU A 24 -4.09 2.50 -0.63
N GLN A 25 -4.72 3.66 -0.40
CA GLN A 25 -4.89 4.22 0.94
C GLN A 25 -5.77 3.31 1.81
N ALA A 26 -6.84 2.73 1.26
CA ALA A 26 -7.69 1.78 1.98
C ALA A 26 -6.92 0.52 2.39
N ILE A 27 -6.10 -0.05 1.49
CA ILE A 27 -5.25 -1.21 1.78
C ILE A 27 -4.30 -0.90 2.95
N VAL A 28 -3.58 0.23 2.92
CA VAL A 28 -2.58 0.56 3.94
C VAL A 28 -3.15 1.19 5.20
N SER A 29 -4.47 1.43 5.26
CA SER A 29 -5.15 1.91 6.47
C SER A 29 -5.30 0.82 7.53
N ASN A 30 -5.23 -0.45 7.12
CA ASN A 30 -5.07 -1.58 8.02
C ASN A 30 -3.62 -2.09 7.93
N ASP A 31 -2.84 -1.91 9.00
CA ASP A 31 -1.43 -2.29 9.00
C ASP A 31 -1.20 -3.81 8.94
N ASP A 32 -2.20 -4.63 9.28
CA ASP A 32 -2.14 -6.10 9.16
C ASP A 32 -2.19 -6.59 7.69
N ASN A 33 -2.51 -5.71 6.73
CA ASN A 33 -2.53 -6.08 5.32
C ASN A 33 -1.13 -6.28 4.74
N LEU A 34 -0.10 -5.66 5.33
CA LEU A 34 1.27 -5.76 4.88
C LEU A 34 2.19 -6.21 6.02
N SER A 35 3.38 -6.67 5.65
CA SER A 35 4.38 -7.12 6.59
C SER A 35 4.87 -5.99 7.50
N TYR A 36 5.29 -6.34 8.72
CA TYR A 36 5.79 -5.36 9.68
C TYR A 36 6.98 -4.56 9.11
N GLY A 37 6.86 -3.23 9.16
CA GLY A 37 7.85 -2.30 8.60
C GLY A 37 7.63 -1.97 7.12
N SER A 38 6.61 -2.53 6.46
CA SER A 38 6.23 -2.17 5.09
C SER A 38 5.61 -0.76 5.01
N ILE A 39 4.78 -0.39 5.99
CA ILE A 39 4.05 0.88 6.05
C ILE A 39 4.79 1.87 6.95
N ILE A 40 5.03 3.08 6.44
CA ILE A 40 5.74 4.17 7.12
C ILE A 40 4.83 5.39 7.19
N SER A 41 4.50 5.83 8.40
CA SER A 41 3.80 7.10 8.64
C SER A 41 4.80 8.22 8.85
N VAL A 42 4.79 9.22 7.96
CA VAL A 42 5.68 10.38 8.03
C VAL A 42 4.90 11.58 8.57
N TYR A 43 5.28 12.04 9.76
CA TYR A 43 4.72 13.25 10.37
C TYR A 43 5.54 14.47 9.96
N THR A 44 4.91 15.42 9.28
CA THR A 44 5.53 16.69 8.85
C THR A 44 5.39 17.81 9.87
N GLY A 45 4.64 17.57 10.96
CA GLY A 45 4.23 18.58 11.93
C GLY A 45 2.84 19.17 11.66
N ASP A 46 2.21 18.79 10.55
CA ASP A 46 0.79 19.00 10.28
C ASP A 46 -0.06 17.92 11.00
N ASP A 47 -1.38 18.15 11.09
CA ASP A 47 -2.31 17.22 11.76
C ASP A 47 -2.44 15.86 11.03
N GLU A 48 -2.05 15.79 9.76
CA GLU A 48 -2.16 14.60 8.91
C GLU A 48 -0.78 14.03 8.58
N SER A 49 -0.61 12.72 8.77
CA SER A 49 0.60 12.01 8.37
C SER A 49 0.57 11.64 6.89
N VAL A 50 1.73 11.66 6.24
CA VAL A 50 1.88 11.09 4.90
C VAL A 50 2.23 9.62 5.01
N THR A 51 1.40 8.74 4.43
CA THR A 51 1.71 7.32 4.33
C THR A 51 2.70 7.05 3.19
N ALA A 52 3.70 6.23 3.47
CA ALA A 52 4.71 5.77 2.52
C ALA A 52 4.96 4.27 2.69
N LEU A 53 5.50 3.64 1.65
CA LEU A 53 5.88 2.23 1.65
C LEU A 53 7.39 2.09 1.47
N THR A 54 7.97 1.11 2.15
CA THR A 54 9.34 0.63 1.84
C THR A 54 9.38 -0.06 0.48
N ASP A 55 10.58 -0.35 -0.03
CA ASP A 55 10.74 -1.19 -1.22
C ASP A 55 10.03 -2.55 -1.05
N ASP A 56 10.24 -3.24 0.08
CA ASP A 56 9.59 -4.54 0.37
C ASP A 56 8.06 -4.41 0.45
N GLY A 57 7.55 -3.33 1.05
CA GLY A 57 6.11 -3.06 1.12
C GLY A 57 5.48 -2.78 -0.24
N MET A 58 6.22 -2.18 -1.18
CA MET A 58 5.75 -2.04 -2.55
C MET A 58 5.67 -3.37 -3.29
N ASP A 59 6.68 -4.23 -3.15
CA ASP A 59 6.71 -5.55 -3.79
C ASP A 59 5.55 -6.43 -3.28
N GLU A 60 5.28 -6.36 -1.97
CA GLU A 60 4.15 -7.06 -1.32
C GLU A 60 2.80 -6.55 -1.84
N LEU A 61 2.63 -5.22 -1.92
CA LEU A 61 1.42 -4.60 -2.46
C LEU A 61 1.21 -4.97 -3.94
N GLU A 62 2.25 -4.93 -4.77
CA GLU A 62 2.17 -5.30 -6.18
C GLU A 62 1.76 -6.78 -6.33
N GLN A 63 2.33 -7.67 -5.52
CA GLN A 63 1.98 -9.09 -5.52
C GLN A 63 0.52 -9.31 -5.08
N MET A 64 0.07 -8.62 -4.03
CA MET A 64 -1.32 -8.67 -3.56
C MET A 64 -2.31 -8.24 -4.66
N LEU A 65 -2.06 -7.11 -5.32
CA LEU A 65 -2.90 -6.60 -6.42
C LEU A 65 -2.91 -7.56 -7.61
N LYS A 66 -1.75 -8.15 -7.92
CA LYS A 66 -1.64 -9.14 -8.99
C LYS A 66 -2.43 -10.41 -8.68
N ASP A 67 -2.42 -10.87 -7.43
CA ASP A 67 -3.19 -12.03 -6.99
C ASP A 67 -4.70 -11.76 -7.00
N ALA A 68 -5.14 -10.58 -6.54
CA ALA A 68 -6.54 -10.17 -6.62
C ALA A 68 -7.05 -10.10 -8.08
N ARG A 69 -6.20 -9.70 -9.04
CA ARG A 69 -6.58 -9.55 -10.45
C ARG A 69 -6.54 -10.83 -11.28
N ARG A 70 -6.39 -12.00 -10.65
CA ARG A 70 -6.36 -13.28 -11.37
C ARG A 70 -7.70 -13.62 -12.03
N SER A 71 -8.81 -13.14 -11.47
CA SER A 71 -10.14 -13.25 -12.07
C SER A 71 -11.06 -12.12 -11.59
N PRO A 72 -12.19 -11.84 -12.30
CA PRO A 72 -13.17 -10.86 -11.83
C PRO A 72 -13.74 -11.18 -10.44
N GLN A 73 -13.96 -12.46 -10.13
CA GLN A 73 -14.46 -12.87 -8.82
C GLN A 73 -13.43 -12.59 -7.71
N GLU A 74 -12.16 -12.93 -7.91
CA GLU A 74 -11.11 -12.63 -6.94
C GLU A 74 -10.92 -11.13 -6.73
N TRP A 75 -11.15 -10.34 -7.78
CA TRP A 75 -11.12 -8.88 -7.69
C TRP A 75 -12.29 -8.34 -6.87
N ASP A 76 -13.50 -8.84 -7.10
CA ASP A 76 -14.68 -8.45 -6.32
C ASP A 76 -14.53 -8.87 -4.84
N ASP A 77 -14.10 -10.11 -4.58
CA ASP A 77 -13.85 -10.62 -3.22
C ASP A 77 -12.76 -9.80 -2.49
N PHE A 78 -11.74 -9.35 -3.22
CA PHE A 78 -10.71 -8.47 -2.70
C PHE A 78 -11.28 -7.10 -2.33
N LEU A 79 -12.06 -6.48 -3.21
CA LEU A 79 -12.67 -5.16 -2.95
C LEU A 79 -13.63 -5.20 -1.75
N ASP A 80 -14.40 -6.28 -1.60
CA ASP A 80 -15.30 -6.47 -0.46
C ASP A 80 -14.58 -6.46 0.90
N SER A 81 -13.27 -6.76 0.94
CA SER A 81 -12.49 -6.70 2.17
C SER A 81 -12.19 -5.28 2.68
N PHE A 82 -12.46 -4.26 1.85
CA PHE A 82 -12.22 -2.84 2.18
C PHE A 82 -13.51 -2.01 2.30
N VAL A 83 -14.67 -2.65 2.15
CA VAL A 83 -16.00 -2.01 2.32
C VAL A 83 -16.49 -2.30 3.74
N ASP A 84 -16.76 -1.25 4.51
CA ASP A 84 -17.42 -1.31 5.84
C ASP A 84 -18.86 -1.86 5.79
#